data_AF-A0A847YV70-F1
#
_entry.id   AF-A0A847YV70-F1
#
_cell.length_a   1.000
_cell.length_b   1.000
_cell.length_c   1.000
_cell.angle_alpha   90.00
_cell.angle_beta   90.00
_cell.angle_gamma   90.00
#
_symmetry.space_group_name_H-M   'P 1'
#
loop_
_entity.id
_entity.type
_entity.pdbx_description
1 polymer ?
#
loop_
_entity_poly.entity_id
_entity_poly.type
_entity_poly.pdbx_seq_one_letter_code
_entity_poly.pdbx_strand_id
1 'polypeptide(L)'
;MLSAREVYDTIWRMNKEGSLSTPLNALGVTAQTWHETGGYRHTCGKDNTNLAGIKCSSNWLNGSIPWSTRKCVSLKTQEYIGGKYSDFKLAFRWYDSLETYLKDHA
;
A
#
# COMPACT_ATOMS: atom_id res chain seq x y z
N MET A 1 2.94 10.43 -10.52
CA MET A 1 1.94 9.36 -10.28
C MET A 1 2.55 8.10 -10.86
N LEU A 2 2.54 6.99 -10.11
CA LEU A 2 3.16 5.74 -10.57
C LEU A 2 2.48 5.22 -11.83
N SER A 3 3.25 4.54 -12.66
CA SER A 3 2.79 3.84 -13.85
C SER A 3 2.92 2.32 -13.69
N ALA A 4 2.16 1.56 -14.48
CA ALA A 4 2.22 0.11 -14.44
C ALA A 4 3.61 -0.41 -14.82
N ARG A 5 4.30 0.30 -15.74
CA ARG A 5 5.66 -0.03 -16.14
C ARG A 5 6.65 0.12 -14.99
N GLU A 6 6.58 1.23 -14.23
CA GLU A 6 7.46 1.45 -13.08
C GLU A 6 7.25 0.40 -11.99
N VAL A 7 6.01 0.00 -11.72
CA VAL A 7 5.69 -1.07 -10.76
C VAL A 7 6.27 -2.40 -11.24
N TYR A 8 5.99 -2.78 -12.48
CA TYR A 8 6.50 -4.01 -13.09
C TYR A 8 8.04 -4.09 -13.04
N ASP A 9 8.72 -3.04 -13.49
CA ASP A 9 10.18 -2.98 -13.58
C ASP A 9 10.84 -3.03 -12.20
N THR A 10 10.23 -2.34 -11.22
CA THR A 10 10.74 -2.33 -9.85
C THR A 10 10.64 -3.72 -9.23
N ILE A 11 9.51 -4.42 -9.40
CA ILE A 11 9.37 -5.80 -8.92
C ILE A 11 10.40 -6.71 -9.59
N TRP A 12 10.57 -6.58 -10.91
CA TRP A 12 11.50 -7.41 -11.66
C TRP A 12 12.95 -7.20 -11.22
N ARG A 13 13.34 -5.94 -10.99
CA ARG A 13 14.65 -5.58 -10.41
C ARG A 13 14.81 -6.13 -9.00
N MET A 14 13.86 -5.90 -8.10
CA MET A 14 13.97 -6.32 -6.70
C MET A 14 14.00 -7.85 -6.55
N ASN A 15 13.26 -8.59 -7.39
CA ASN A 15 13.36 -10.04 -7.48
C ASN A 15 14.79 -10.49 -7.84
N LYS A 16 15.42 -9.86 -8.84
CA LYS A 16 16.78 -10.18 -9.27
C LYS A 16 17.84 -9.86 -8.22
N GLU A 17 17.64 -8.78 -7.48
CA GLU A 17 18.56 -8.35 -6.41
C GLU A 17 18.39 -9.16 -5.12
N GLY A 18 17.36 -10.01 -5.00
CA GLY A 18 17.04 -10.72 -3.75
C GLY A 18 16.59 -9.79 -2.63
N SER A 19 16.00 -8.63 -2.97
CA SER A 19 15.61 -7.60 -2.01
C SER A 19 14.24 -7.83 -1.34
N LEU A 20 13.53 -8.89 -1.74
CA LEU A 20 12.21 -9.26 -1.26
C LEU A 20 12.28 -10.54 -0.42
N SER A 21 11.47 -10.63 0.64
CA SER A 21 11.29 -11.84 1.47
C SER A 21 10.86 -13.05 0.64
N THR A 22 10.00 -12.81 -0.34
CA THR A 22 9.49 -13.81 -1.29
C THR A 22 9.50 -13.22 -2.70
N PRO A 23 9.88 -13.98 -3.74
CA PRO A 23 9.74 -13.53 -5.11
C PRO A 23 8.28 -13.21 -5.47
N LEU A 24 8.04 -12.03 -6.04
CA LEU A 24 6.72 -11.61 -6.48
C LEU A 24 6.53 -11.87 -7.99
N ASN A 25 5.33 -12.27 -8.40
CA ASN A 25 4.98 -12.30 -9.83
C ASN A 25 4.77 -10.85 -10.33
N ALA A 26 5.73 -10.32 -11.09
CA ALA A 26 5.71 -8.94 -11.55
C ALA A 26 4.44 -8.56 -12.33
N LEU A 27 3.97 -9.45 -13.21
CA LEU A 27 2.74 -9.20 -13.97
C LEU A 27 1.51 -9.23 -13.05
N GLY A 28 1.43 -10.23 -12.17
CA GLY A 28 0.32 -10.43 -11.25
C GLY A 28 0.14 -9.24 -10.30
N VAL A 29 1.20 -8.85 -9.60
CA VAL A 29 1.16 -7.73 -8.64
C VAL A 29 0.92 -6.41 -9.36
N THR A 30 1.51 -6.19 -10.54
CA THR A 30 1.23 -4.96 -11.33
C THR A 30 -0.23 -4.88 -11.72
N ALA A 31 -0.82 -5.97 -12.24
CA ALA A 31 -2.22 -6.01 -12.63
C ALA A 31 -3.16 -5.81 -11.43
N GLN A 32 -2.90 -6.52 -10.33
CA GLN A 32 -3.69 -6.42 -9.10
C GLN A 32 -3.68 -5.00 -8.55
N THR A 33 -2.50 -4.43 -8.35
CA THR A 33 -2.36 -3.07 -7.78
C THR A 33 -2.93 -2.00 -8.70
N TRP A 34 -2.78 -2.14 -10.03
CA TRP A 34 -3.41 -1.22 -10.97
C TRP A 34 -4.94 -1.24 -10.83
N HIS A 35 -5.53 -2.44 -10.76
CA HIS A 35 -6.98 -2.62 -10.62
C HIS A 35 -7.49 -2.06 -9.28
N GLU A 36 -6.88 -2.43 -8.16
CA GLU A 36 -7.30 -2.02 -6.82
C GLU A 36 -7.19 -0.52 -6.57
N THR A 37 -6.27 0.16 -7.27
CA THR A 37 -6.02 1.60 -7.10
C THR A 37 -6.68 2.48 -8.15
N GLY A 38 -7.41 1.90 -9.10
CA GLY A 38 -8.00 2.62 -10.23
C GLY A 38 -6.94 3.31 -11.09
N GLY A 39 -5.87 2.58 -11.43
CA GLY A 39 -4.73 3.09 -12.19
C GLY A 39 -3.81 4.01 -11.37
N TYR A 40 -3.49 3.62 -10.14
CA TYR A 40 -2.59 4.31 -9.20
C TYR A 40 -3.04 5.72 -8.79
N ARG A 41 -4.35 5.97 -8.83
CA ARG A 41 -4.95 7.24 -8.41
C ARG A 41 -5.35 7.27 -6.94
N HIS A 42 -5.37 6.11 -6.27
CA HIS A 42 -5.92 5.81 -4.94
C HIS A 42 -6.03 6.95 -3.91
N THR A 43 -6.94 6.79 -2.95
CA THR A 43 -7.29 7.81 -1.95
C THR A 43 -6.39 7.86 -0.71
N CYS A 44 -5.39 6.98 -0.59
CA CYS A 44 -4.49 6.90 0.57
C CYS A 44 -3.51 8.09 0.75
N GLY A 45 -3.71 9.18 0.02
CA GLY A 45 -2.91 10.41 0.10
C GLY A 45 -1.90 10.55 -1.03
N LYS A 46 -1.60 11.80 -1.38
CA LYS A 46 -0.51 12.13 -2.31
C LYS A 46 0.81 11.64 -1.69
N ASP A 47 1.65 10.99 -2.51
CA ASP A 47 2.97 10.47 -2.13
C ASP A 47 2.95 9.26 -1.17
N ASN A 48 1.79 8.67 -0.87
CA ASN A 48 1.70 7.40 -0.15
C ASN A 48 1.62 6.25 -1.15
N THR A 49 2.57 5.31 -1.14
CA THR A 49 2.58 4.17 -2.07
C THR A 49 1.79 2.96 -1.55
N ASN A 50 0.69 3.18 -0.84
CA ASN A 50 -0.15 2.08 -0.33
C ASN A 50 -1.07 1.54 -1.44
N LEU A 51 -0.53 0.67 -2.29
CA LEU A 51 -1.23 0.19 -3.50
C LEU A 51 -2.22 -0.95 -3.27
N ALA A 52 -2.39 -1.41 -2.03
CA ALA A 52 -3.33 -2.48 -1.66
C ALA A 52 -4.24 -2.11 -0.46
N GLY A 53 -4.28 -0.83 -0.07
CA GLY A 53 -5.12 -0.38 1.05
C GLY A 53 -4.76 -1.05 2.39
N ILE A 54 -3.49 -1.36 2.62
CA ILE A 54 -3.03 -2.09 3.80
C ILE A 54 -3.29 -1.27 5.05
N LYS A 55 -4.01 -1.87 6.00
CA LYS A 55 -4.41 -1.22 7.26
C LYS A 55 -3.21 -0.97 8.16
N CYS A 56 -3.28 0.17 8.84
CA CYS A 56 -2.34 0.50 9.90
C CYS A 56 -2.57 -0.42 11.10
N SER A 57 -1.49 -0.91 11.69
CA SER A 57 -1.50 -1.80 12.85
C SER A 57 -0.46 -1.34 13.88
N SER A 58 -0.57 -1.81 15.12
CA SER A 58 0.35 -1.43 16.20
C SER A 58 1.81 -1.81 15.88
N ASN A 59 2.02 -2.98 15.27
CA ASN A 59 3.33 -3.45 14.81
C ASN A 59 3.93 -2.61 13.65
N TRP A 60 3.09 -1.89 12.91
CA TRP A 60 3.56 -0.88 11.96
C TRP A 60 4.03 0.35 12.72
N LEU A 61 3.19 0.95 13.56
CA LEU A 61 3.52 2.18 14.29
C LEU A 61 4.72 2.03 15.24
N ASN A 62 4.87 0.89 15.91
CA ASN A 62 5.99 0.65 16.82
C ASN A 62 7.30 0.24 16.09
N GLY A 63 7.24 0.00 14.78
CA GLY A 63 8.39 -0.38 13.97
C GLY A 63 8.89 -1.83 14.16
N SER A 64 8.06 -2.74 14.67
CA SER A 64 8.41 -4.17 14.74
C SER A 64 8.50 -4.82 13.35
N ILE A 65 7.82 -4.27 12.34
CA ILE A 65 8.00 -4.65 10.93
C ILE A 65 9.26 -3.94 10.40
N PRO A 66 10.25 -4.67 9.81
CA PRO A 66 11.57 -4.11 9.48
C PRO A 66 11.55 -2.90 8.54
N TRP A 67 10.64 -2.88 7.57
CA TRP A 67 10.46 -1.80 6.59
C TRP A 67 9.33 -0.84 6.98
N SER A 68 8.91 -0.83 8.24
CA SER A 68 7.91 0.12 8.71
C SER A 68 8.43 1.56 8.66
N THR A 69 7.61 2.45 8.10
CA THR A 69 7.83 3.90 8.17
C THR A 69 7.36 4.53 9.49
N ARG A 70 6.74 3.72 10.37
CA ARG A 70 6.09 4.15 11.62
C ARG A 70 5.06 5.27 11.44
N LYS A 71 4.54 5.41 10.22
CA LYS A 71 3.59 6.47 9.84
C LYS A 71 2.33 5.86 9.26
N CYS A 72 1.18 6.45 9.61
CA CYS A 72 -0.12 6.07 9.08
C CYS A 72 -0.88 7.31 8.60
N VAL A 73 -1.83 7.09 7.70
CA VAL A 73 -2.82 8.08 7.26
C VAL A 73 -4.18 7.67 7.78
N SER A 74 -4.89 8.61 8.40
CA SER A 74 -6.27 8.40 8.83
C SER A 74 -7.20 8.97 7.77
N LEU A 75 -8.02 8.11 7.18
CA LEU A 75 -9.10 8.50 6.28
C LEU A 75 -10.42 8.40 7.03
N LYS A 76 -11.30 9.38 6.78
CA LYS A 76 -12.66 9.37 7.32
C LYS A 76 -13.59 8.80 6.27
N THR A 77 -14.36 7.78 6.65
CA THR A 77 -15.46 7.26 5.87
C THR A 77 -16.76 7.47 6.64
N GLN A 78 -17.87 7.47 5.92
CA GLN A 78 -19.20 7.52 6.50
C GLN A 78 -19.99 6.34 5.99
N GLU A 79 -20.71 5.67 6.88
CA GLU A 79 -21.68 4.64 6.52
C GLU A 79 -23.06 5.04 7.01
N TYR A 80 -24.08 4.82 6.18
CA TYR A 80 -25.47 5.05 6.55
C TYR A 80 -26.05 3.75 7.12
N ILE A 81 -26.21 3.70 8.45
CA ILE A 81 -26.62 2.50 9.17
C ILE A 81 -27.81 2.85 10.06
N GLY A 82 -28.94 2.15 9.88
CA GLY A 82 -30.11 2.31 10.75
C GLY A 82 -30.70 3.72 10.76
N GLY A 83 -30.75 4.38 9.60
CA GLY A 83 -31.37 5.70 9.47
C GLY A 83 -30.44 6.89 9.73
N LYS A 84 -29.18 6.67 10.11
CA LYS A 84 -28.21 7.73 10.44
C LYS A 84 -26.85 7.50 9.77
N TYR A 85 -26.15 8.59 9.46
CA TYR A 85 -24.74 8.54 9.08
C TYR A 85 -23.87 8.34 10.33
N SER A 86 -22.92 7.40 10.24
CA SER A 86 -21.90 7.16 11.28
C SER A 86 -20.51 7.35 10.68
N ASP A 87 -19.67 8.11 11.38
CA ASP A 87 -18.28 8.35 10.99
C ASP A 87 -17.37 7.20 11.43
N PHE A 88 -16.58 6.67 10.51
CA PHE A 88 -15.53 5.70 10.79
C PHE A 88 -14.18 6.29 10.44
N LYS A 89 -13.24 6.22 11.38
CA LYS A 89 -11.84 6.59 11.15
C LYS A 89 -11.06 5.31 10.89
N LEU A 90 -10.60 5.14 9.65
CA LEU A 90 -9.78 4.01 9.26
C LEU A 90 -8.36 4.49 9.03
N ALA A 91 -7.40 3.84 9.69
CA ALA A 91 -5.99 4.12 9.53
C ALA A 91 -5.34 3.15 8.53
N PHE A 92 -4.54 3.67 7.62
CA PHE A 92 -3.81 2.93 6.60
C PHE A 92 -2.31 3.17 6.74
N ARG A 93 -1.48 2.20 6.36
CA ARG A 93 -0.02 2.35 6.36
C ARG A 93 0.40 3.45 5.38
N TRP A 94 1.46 4.17 5.74
CA TRP A 94 2.10 5.14 4.85
C TRP A 94 3.40 4.53 4.30
N TYR A 95 3.49 4.30 3.00
CA TYR A 95 4.74 3.91 2.36
C TYR A 95 5.35 5.14 1.70
N ASP A 96 6.58 5.46 2.06
CA ASP A 96 7.36 6.56 1.51
C ASP A 96 7.94 6.26 0.12
N SER A 97 7.94 4.99 -0.29
CA SER A 97 8.40 4.56 -1.60
C SER A 97 7.70 3.28 -2.06
N LEU A 98 7.80 3.01 -3.36
CA LEU A 98 7.37 1.74 -3.95
C LEU A 98 8.17 0.56 -3.40
N GLU A 99 9.45 0.72 -3.11
CA GLU A 99 10.27 -0.36 -2.55
C GLU A 99 9.82 -0.74 -1.14
N THR A 100 9.50 0.24 -0.30
CA THR A 100 8.98 0.00 1.06
C THR A 100 7.65 -0.75 1.00
N TYR A 101 6.77 -0.38 0.08
CA TYR A 101 5.51 -1.11 -0.17
C TYR A 101 5.76 -2.54 -0.63
N LEU A 102 6.64 -2.75 -1.62
CA LEU A 102 6.89 -4.07 -2.18
C LEU A 102 7.56 -5.02 -1.18
N LYS A 103 8.42 -4.51 -0.29
CA LYS A 103 8.98 -5.30 0.83
C LYS A 103 7.90 -5.80 1.79
N ASP A 104 6.87 -5.01 2.03
CA ASP A 104 5.75 -5.39 2.91
C ASP A 104 4.72 -6.28 2.22
N HIS A 105 4.66 -6.24 0.89
CA HIS A 105 3.75 -7.06 0.09
C HIS A 105 4.27 -8.48 -0.16
N ALA A 106 5.58 -8.71 -0.01
CA ALA A 106 6.28 -9.96 -0.32
C ALA A 106 6.51 -10.87 0.89
#